data_AF-X1HS83-F1
#
_entry.id   AF-X1HS83-F1
#
_cell.length_a   1.000
_cell.length_b   1.000
_cell.length_c   1.000
_cell.angle_alpha   90.00
_cell.angle_beta   90.00
_cell.angle_gamma   90.00
#
_symmetry.space_group_name_H-M   'P 1'
#
loop_
_entity.id
_entity.type
_entity.pdbx_description
1 polymer ?
#
loop_
_entity_poly.entity_id
_entity_poly.type
_entity_poly.pdbx_seq_one_letter_code
_entity_poly.pdbx_strand_id
1 'polypeptide(L)'
;HQLVRHRLASFSQQSQRYVKINTEGFPYVVPKSIAKDKELVKIFIDTVKELDGIYQLLLDHNIEAEDARYILPQAVTTKMIISANARELLHIFKLRCCNRAQWEIREVTIKMLQEVKDIAPTIFENAGPPCILGPCPEGELSCGKPWSKNKEKGVNG
;
A
#
# COMPACT_ATOMS: atom_id res chain seq x y z
N HIS A 1 4.61 -4.30 -2.59
CA HIS A 1 4.59 -5.11 -3.83
C HIS A 1 3.20 -5.54 -4.35
N GLN A 2 2.09 -5.36 -3.61
CA GLN A 2 0.80 -5.92 -4.07
C GLN A 2 0.20 -5.24 -5.32
N LEU A 3 0.46 -3.94 -5.51
CA LEU A 3 -0.16 -3.11 -6.55
C LEU A 3 0.38 -3.42 -7.96
N VAL A 4 1.68 -3.70 -8.10
CA VAL A 4 2.32 -4.00 -9.40
C VAL A 4 1.89 -5.34 -10.03
N ARG A 5 1.04 -6.12 -9.34
CA ARG A 5 0.44 -7.35 -9.89
C ARG A 5 -0.75 -7.09 -10.83
N HIS A 6 -1.21 -5.84 -10.89
CA HIS A 6 -2.24 -5.38 -11.82
C HIS A 6 -1.60 -5.05 -13.17
N ARG A 7 -1.56 -6.05 -14.07
CA ARG A 7 -0.73 -6.05 -15.27
C ARG A 7 -1.22 -5.11 -16.38
N LEU A 8 -2.48 -4.68 -16.35
CA LEU A 8 -3.05 -3.77 -17.36
C LEU A 8 -2.93 -2.30 -16.93
N ALA A 9 -1.85 -1.99 -16.22
CA ALA A 9 -1.46 -0.66 -15.77
C ALA A 9 0.03 -0.44 -16.02
N SER A 10 0.42 0.81 -16.19
CA SER A 10 1.83 1.23 -16.30
C SER A 10 2.30 1.76 -14.94
N PHE A 11 3.55 1.44 -14.58
CA PHE A 11 4.13 1.81 -13.29
C PHE A 11 5.47 2.50 -13.48
N SER A 12 5.70 3.56 -12.72
CA SER A 12 7.02 4.14 -12.52
C SER A 12 7.30 4.18 -11.03
N GLN A 13 8.21 3.31 -10.57
CA GLN A 13 8.54 3.17 -9.16
C GLN A 13 9.92 3.76 -8.89
N GLN A 14 10.06 4.43 -7.75
CA GLN A 14 11.35 4.89 -7.26
C GLN A 14 12.31 3.71 -7.10
N SER A 15 13.43 3.76 -7.81
CA SER A 15 14.48 2.75 -7.73
C SER A 15 15.30 2.92 -6.46
N GLN A 16 15.33 1.88 -5.63
CA GLN A 16 16.24 1.76 -4.50
C GLN A 16 17.69 1.46 -4.92
N ARG A 17 17.97 1.26 -6.22
CA ARG A 17 19.34 1.10 -6.75
C ARG A 17 20.04 2.45 -6.96
N TYR A 18 19.27 3.47 -7.35
CA TYR A 18 19.82 4.75 -7.83
C TYR A 18 19.59 5.89 -6.86
N VAL A 19 18.50 5.87 -6.08
CA VAL A 19 18.25 6.91 -5.10
C VAL A 19 19.02 6.56 -3.84
N LYS A 20 20.19 7.21 -3.65
CA LYS A 20 20.90 7.19 -2.38
C LYS A 20 19.98 7.74 -1.31
N ILE A 21 19.90 7.00 -0.22
CA ILE A 21 19.04 7.36 0.89
C ILE A 21 19.85 8.30 1.76
N ASN A 22 19.40 9.55 1.78
CA ASN A 22 20.09 10.65 2.43
C ASN A 22 20.19 10.42 3.95
N THR A 23 21.03 11.23 4.57
CA THR A 23 21.34 11.35 6.01
C THR A 23 20.15 11.47 6.98
N GLU A 24 18.91 11.50 6.50
CA GLU A 24 17.68 11.53 7.32
C GLU A 24 17.10 10.13 7.61
N GLY A 25 17.73 9.08 7.07
CA GLY A 25 17.31 7.69 7.26
C GLY A 25 16.16 7.24 6.34
N PHE A 26 15.85 5.95 6.37
CA PHE A 26 14.79 5.37 5.52
C PHE A 26 13.39 5.83 5.96
N PRO A 27 12.52 6.30 5.05
CA PRO A 27 11.12 6.52 5.39
C PRO A 27 10.40 5.16 5.54
N TYR A 28 9.77 4.90 6.68
CA TYR A 28 9.10 3.62 6.97
C TYR A 28 7.66 3.78 7.48
N VAL A 29 6.89 2.69 7.44
CA VAL A 29 5.54 2.59 8.04
C VAL A 29 5.56 1.60 9.20
N VAL A 30 5.04 2.02 10.35
CA VAL A 30 4.78 1.11 11.48
C VAL A 30 3.40 0.47 11.32
N PRO A 31 3.30 -0.86 11.27
CA PRO A 31 2.01 -1.55 11.21
C PRO A 31 1.07 -1.16 12.35
N LYS A 32 -0.22 -1.01 12.06
CA LYS A 32 -1.24 -0.63 13.06
C LYS A 32 -1.36 -1.62 14.22
N SER A 33 -1.03 -2.89 14.01
CA SER A 33 -0.98 -3.90 15.07
C SER A 33 0.14 -3.63 16.07
N ILE A 34 1.31 -3.21 15.59
CA ILE A 34 2.48 -2.86 16.40
C ILE A 34 2.24 -1.50 17.08
N ALA A 35 1.66 -0.53 16.37
CA ALA A 35 1.40 0.83 16.86
C ALA A 35 0.53 0.91 18.14
N LYS A 36 -0.15 -0.17 18.53
CA LYS A 36 -0.96 -0.24 19.75
C LYS A 36 -0.13 -0.40 21.02
N ASP A 37 1.09 -0.89 20.90
CA ASP A 37 1.97 -1.19 22.02
C ASP A 37 3.23 -0.32 21.93
N LYS A 38 3.43 0.54 22.93
CA LYS A 38 4.55 1.48 22.96
C LYS A 38 5.91 0.77 23.01
N GLU A 39 5.99 -0.38 23.65
CA GLU A 39 7.23 -1.15 23.76
C GLU A 39 7.58 -1.77 22.41
N LEU A 40 6.61 -2.40 21.75
CA LEU A 40 6.81 -2.98 20.41
C LEU A 40 7.13 -1.91 19.36
N VAL A 41 6.50 -0.73 19.46
CA VAL A 41 6.85 0.42 18.61
C VAL A 41 8.30 0.82 18.81
N LYS A 42 8.76 0.91 20.06
CA LYS A 42 10.15 1.27 20.36
C LYS A 42 11.11 0.24 19.76
N ILE A 43 10.88 -1.05 19.99
CA ILE A 43 11.70 -2.13 19.43
C ILE A 43 11.76 -2.01 17.90
N PHE A 44 10.61 -1.85 17.25
CA PHE A 44 10.54 -1.71 15.80
C PHE A 44 11.34 -0.52 15.27
N ILE A 45 11.19 0.66 15.90
CA ILE A 45 11.90 1.88 15.49
C ILE A 45 13.41 1.73 15.69
N ASP A 46 13.82 1.20 16.84
CA ASP A 46 15.23 0.99 17.16
C ASP A 46 15.87 0.02 16.16
N THR A 47 15.19 -1.08 15.80
CA THR A 47 15.66 -2.02 14.77
C THR A 47 15.77 -1.36 13.39
N VAL A 48 14.81 -0.53 12.98
CA VAL A 48 14.90 0.16 11.68
C VAL A 48 16.09 1.12 11.65
N LYS A 49 16.38 1.82 12.75
CA LYS A 49 17.55 2.68 12.87
C LYS A 49 18.87 1.91 12.84
N GLU A 50 18.91 0.73 13.47
CA GLU A 50 20.08 -0.14 13.42
C GLU A 50 20.37 -0.59 11.99
N LEU A 51 19.34 -1.03 11.26
CA LEU A 51 19.46 -1.39 9.84
C LEU A 51 19.89 -0.20 8.97
N ASP A 52 19.42 1.01 9.28
CA ASP A 52 19.88 2.23 8.62
C ASP A 52 21.38 2.47 8.84
N GLY A 53 21.85 2.33 10.07
CA GLY A 53 23.28 2.43 10.41
C GLY A 53 24.13 1.38 9.67
N ILE A 54 23.66 0.13 9.61
CA ILE A 54 24.34 -0.94 8.86
C ILE A 54 24.37 -0.61 7.37
N TYR A 55 23.28 -0.08 6.81
CA TYR A 55 23.24 0.31 5.41
C TYR A 55 24.28 1.39 5.07
N GLN A 56 24.37 2.45 5.90
CA GLN A 56 25.38 3.49 5.71
C GLN A 56 26.81 2.93 5.85
N LEU A 57 27.04 2.05 6.82
CA LEU A 57 28.34 1.37 6.97
C LEU A 57 28.72 0.57 5.70
N LEU A 58 27.78 -0.14 5.09
CA LEU A 58 28.04 -0.87 3.84
C LEU A 58 28.43 0.10 2.71
N LEU A 59 27.77 1.26 2.61
CA LEU A 59 28.11 2.28 1.63
C LEU A 59 29.50 2.88 1.88
N ASP A 60 29.86 3.16 3.13
CA ASP A 60 31.18 3.68 3.52
C ASP A 60 32.31 2.70 3.17
N HIS A 61 31.99 1.41 3.12
CA HIS A 61 32.89 0.33 2.68
C HIS A 61 32.87 0.08 1.16
N ASN A 62 32.36 1.03 0.36
CA ASN A 62 32.27 0.94 -1.11
C ASN A 62 31.40 -0.23 -1.63
N ILE A 63 30.47 -0.75 -0.83
CA ILE A 63 29.45 -1.69 -1.34
C ILE A 63 28.43 -0.91 -2.16
N GLU A 64 28.06 -1.44 -3.33
CA GLU A 64 27.07 -0.78 -4.17
C GLU A 64 25.70 -0.73 -3.49
N ALA A 65 24.96 0.37 -3.69
CA ALA A 65 23.64 0.57 -3.08
C ALA A 65 22.64 -0.54 -3.45
N GLU A 66 22.83 -1.20 -4.60
CA GLU A 66 21.97 -2.31 -5.04
C GLU A 66 22.14 -3.60 -4.25
N ASP A 67 23.31 -3.79 -3.64
CA ASP A 67 23.63 -4.89 -2.72
C ASP A 67 23.33 -4.49 -1.28
N ALA A 68 23.74 -3.28 -0.88
CA ALA A 68 23.51 -2.77 0.47
C ALA A 68 22.01 -2.74 0.83
N ARG A 69 21.11 -2.53 -0.14
CA ARG A 69 19.66 -2.51 0.11
C ARG A 69 19.05 -3.87 0.50
N TYR A 70 19.79 -4.97 0.47
CA TYR A 70 19.25 -6.30 0.82
C TYR A 70 18.81 -6.40 2.28
N ILE A 71 19.36 -5.56 3.15
CA ILE A 71 18.97 -5.48 4.56
C ILE A 71 17.73 -4.62 4.81
N LEU A 72 17.18 -3.96 3.78
CA LEU A 72 16.04 -3.06 3.97
C LEU A 72 14.77 -3.83 4.30
N PRO A 73 14.06 -3.47 5.39
CA PRO A 73 12.82 -4.12 5.73
C PRO A 73 11.71 -3.72 4.75
N GLN A 74 10.70 -4.57 4.61
CA GLN A 74 9.49 -4.29 3.82
C GLN A 74 8.69 -3.06 4.31
N ALA A 75 9.00 -2.57 5.52
CA ALA A 75 8.43 -1.36 6.07
C ALA A 75 8.90 -0.09 5.36
N VAL A 76 10.03 -0.13 4.66
CA VAL A 76 10.56 1.01 3.92
C VAL A 76 9.60 1.39 2.79
N THR A 77 9.19 2.65 2.78
CA THR A 77 8.28 3.21 1.79
C THR A 77 8.97 3.44 0.45
N THR A 78 8.17 3.43 -0.60
CA THR A 78 8.61 3.73 -1.96
C THR A 78 7.56 4.60 -2.62
N LYS A 79 8.01 5.53 -3.47
CA LYS A 79 7.11 6.34 -4.29
C LYS A 79 6.82 5.60 -5.59
N MET A 80 5.58 5.65 -6.04
CA MET A 80 5.13 5.00 -7.26
C MET A 80 4.10 5.86 -7.97
N ILE A 81 4.26 5.98 -9.28
CA ILE A 81 3.27 6.52 -10.20
C ILE A 81 2.60 5.33 -10.89
N ILE A 82 1.27 5.33 -10.94
CA ILE A 82 0.47 4.35 -11.66
C ILE A 82 -0.37 5.08 -12.72
N SER A 83 -0.41 4.53 -13.93
CA SER A 83 -1.33 4.94 -14.98
C SER A 83 -2.17 3.75 -15.39
N ALA A 84 -3.49 3.89 -15.33
CA ALA A 84 -4.45 2.83 -15.64
C ALA A 84 -5.68 3.43 -16.31
N ASN A 85 -6.28 2.70 -17.25
CA ASN A 85 -7.57 3.09 -17.82
C ASN A 85 -8.71 2.80 -16.83
N ALA A 86 -9.91 3.34 -17.10
CA ALA A 86 -11.05 3.19 -16.22
C ALA A 86 -11.45 1.72 -15.95
N ARG A 87 -11.33 0.85 -16.97
CA ARG A 87 -11.62 -0.58 -16.82
C ARG A 87 -10.70 -1.25 -15.83
N GLU A 88 -9.40 -0.95 -15.90
CA GLU A 88 -8.42 -1.50 -14.96
C GLU A 88 -8.59 -0.89 -13.57
N LEU A 89 -8.89 0.40 -13.45
CA LEU A 89 -9.19 1.02 -12.16
C LEU A 89 -10.37 0.34 -11.48
N LEU A 90 -11.46 0.07 -12.19
CA LEU A 90 -12.61 -0.71 -11.68
C LEU A 90 -12.19 -2.10 -11.18
N HIS A 91 -11.31 -2.79 -11.91
CA HIS A 91 -10.76 -4.08 -11.49
C HIS A 91 -9.90 -3.97 -10.22
N ILE A 92 -9.02 -2.96 -10.15
CA ILE A 92 -8.20 -2.66 -8.98
C ILE A 92 -9.08 -2.42 -7.75
N PHE A 93 -10.10 -1.56 -7.86
CA PHE A 93 -11.00 -1.25 -6.74
C PHE A 93 -11.78 -2.49 -6.28
N LYS A 94 -12.26 -3.31 -7.23
CA LYS A 94 -12.95 -4.58 -6.92
C LYS A 94 -12.12 -5.48 -6.00
N LEU A 95 -10.82 -5.60 -6.25
CA LEU A 95 -9.95 -6.50 -5.50
C LEU A 95 -9.35 -5.85 -4.26
N ARG A 96 -8.98 -4.58 -4.33
CA ARG A 96 -8.13 -3.92 -3.33
C ARG A 96 -8.91 -3.08 -2.32
N CYS A 97 -10.14 -2.70 -2.60
CA CYS A 97 -11.00 -2.05 -1.60
C CYS A 97 -11.67 -3.08 -0.66
N CYS A 98 -11.61 -4.37 -0.97
CA CYS A 98 -12.16 -5.43 -0.12
C CYS A 98 -11.52 -5.43 1.29
N ASN A 99 -12.32 -5.66 2.32
CA ASN A 99 -11.85 -5.71 3.71
C ASN A 99 -10.87 -6.87 4.01
N ARG A 100 -10.79 -7.86 3.13
CA ARG A 100 -9.81 -8.95 3.19
C ARG A 100 -8.44 -8.56 2.60
N ALA A 101 -8.37 -7.45 1.85
CA ALA A 101 -7.11 -6.95 1.34
C ALA A 101 -6.26 -6.38 2.48
N GLN A 102 -4.94 -6.41 2.31
CA GLN A 102 -4.01 -5.82 3.26
C GLN A 102 -4.34 -4.33 3.47
N TRP A 103 -4.31 -3.87 4.72
CA TRP A 103 -4.87 -2.57 5.09
C TRP A 103 -4.18 -1.40 4.36
N GLU A 104 -2.87 -1.49 4.11
CA GLU A 104 -2.08 -0.46 3.42
C GLU A 104 -2.57 -0.24 1.99
N ILE A 105 -2.70 -1.31 1.19
CA ILE A 105 -3.17 -1.18 -0.19
C ILE A 105 -4.63 -0.77 -0.23
N ARG A 106 -5.43 -1.23 0.73
CA ARG A 106 -6.85 -0.86 0.83
C ARG A 106 -7.00 0.64 1.06
N GLU A 107 -6.20 1.23 1.95
CA GLU A 107 -6.24 2.68 2.19
C GLU A 107 -5.83 3.49 0.96
N VAL A 108 -4.78 3.06 0.25
CA VAL A 108 -4.35 3.72 -0.99
C VAL A 108 -5.45 3.66 -2.04
N THR A 109 -6.06 2.50 -2.27
CA THR A 109 -7.09 2.36 -3.31
C THR A 109 -8.42 3.00 -2.94
N ILE A 110 -8.76 3.12 -1.66
CA ILE A 110 -9.93 3.91 -1.21
C ILE A 110 -9.72 5.38 -1.55
N LYS A 111 -8.53 5.95 -1.29
CA LYS A 111 -8.23 7.34 -1.66
C LYS A 111 -8.29 7.52 -3.17
N MET A 112 -7.66 6.63 -3.94
CA MET A 112 -7.75 6.65 -5.40
C MET A 112 -9.20 6.61 -5.89
N LEU A 113 -10.05 5.77 -5.27
CA LEU A 113 -11.47 5.65 -5.61
C LEU A 113 -12.23 6.97 -5.36
N GLN A 114 -11.92 7.68 -4.27
CA GLN A 114 -12.53 8.97 -3.96
C GLN A 114 -12.19 10.00 -5.04
N GLU A 115 -10.91 10.15 -5.37
CA GLU A 115 -10.45 11.10 -6.39
C GLU A 115 -11.10 10.84 -7.78
N VAL A 116 -11.19 9.59 -8.21
CA VAL A 116 -11.78 9.28 -9.52
C VAL A 116 -13.30 9.37 -9.54
N LYS A 117 -13.97 9.21 -8.39
CA LYS A 117 -15.43 9.42 -8.27
C LYS A 117 -15.79 10.89 -8.46
N ASP A 118 -14.95 11.79 -7.96
CA ASP A 118 -15.15 13.23 -8.12
C ASP A 118 -14.98 13.64 -9.59
N ILE A 119 -14.04 13.01 -10.31
CA ILE A 119 -13.77 13.30 -11.73
C ILE A 119 -14.81 12.67 -12.67
N ALA A 120 -15.17 11.40 -12.46
CA ALA A 120 -16.02 10.62 -13.36
C ALA A 120 -17.09 9.81 -12.61
N PRO A 121 -18.08 10.47 -11.98
CA PRO A 121 -19.03 9.84 -11.08
C PRO A 121 -19.86 8.74 -11.75
N THR A 122 -20.29 8.92 -13.01
CA THR A 122 -21.09 7.92 -13.74
C THR A 122 -20.34 6.62 -13.96
N ILE A 123 -19.03 6.67 -14.20
CA ILE A 123 -18.20 5.47 -14.43
C ILE A 123 -17.95 4.74 -13.11
N PHE A 124 -17.67 5.50 -12.05
CA PHE A 124 -17.23 4.95 -10.77
C PHE A 124 -18.32 4.87 -9.70
N GLU A 125 -19.59 5.18 -10.02
CA GLU A 125 -20.73 5.18 -9.11
C GLU A 125 -20.74 3.93 -8.21
N ASN A 126 -20.65 2.76 -8.85
CA ASN A 126 -20.73 1.45 -8.21
C ASN A 126 -19.35 0.79 -8.02
N ALA A 127 -18.26 1.54 -8.15
CA ALA A 127 -16.91 1.02 -7.98
C ALA A 127 -16.59 0.71 -6.51
N GLY A 128 -15.83 -0.37 -6.32
CA GLY A 128 -15.46 -0.93 -5.02
C GLY A 128 -15.62 -2.45 -5.00
N PRO A 129 -15.60 -3.12 -3.83
CA PRO A 129 -15.66 -4.57 -3.75
C PRO A 129 -17.01 -5.12 -4.26
N PRO A 130 -17.07 -6.40 -4.67
CA PRO A 130 -18.26 -7.01 -5.25
C PRO A 130 -19.52 -6.91 -4.38
N CYS A 131 -19.36 -6.88 -3.06
CA CYS A 131 -20.46 -6.80 -2.09
C CYS A 131 -21.24 -5.47 -2.13
N ILE A 132 -20.79 -4.47 -2.90
CA ILE A 132 -21.55 -3.25 -3.19
C ILE A 132 -22.76 -3.54 -4.10
N LEU A 133 -22.63 -4.49 -5.01
CA LEU A 133 -23.62 -4.80 -6.05
C LEU A 133 -24.54 -5.96 -5.66
N GLY A 134 -24.20 -6.72 -4.63
CA GLY A 134 -24.93 -7.93 -4.26
C GLY A 134 -24.25 -8.70 -3.13
N PRO A 135 -24.61 -9.98 -2.92
CA PRO A 135 -24.00 -10.81 -1.89
C PRO A 135 -22.50 -10.98 -2.12
N CYS A 136 -21.75 -11.17 -1.04
CA CYS A 136 -20.31 -11.39 -1.10
C CYS A 136 -20.01 -12.70 -1.87
N PRO A 137 -19.22 -12.65 -2.96
CA PRO A 137 -18.94 -13.83 -3.77
C PRO A 137 -18.03 -14.85 -3.06
N GLU A 138 -17.44 -14.45 -1.94
CA GLU A 138 -16.51 -15.26 -1.16
C GLU A 138 -17.23 -16.29 -0.26
N GLY A 139 -18.55 -16.23 -0.14
CA GLY A 139 -19.34 -17.19 0.64
C GLY A 139 -18.87 -17.29 2.09
N GLU A 140 -18.46 -18.49 2.51
CA GLU A 140 -17.92 -18.78 3.85
C GLU A 140 -16.63 -18.00 4.16
N LEU A 141 -15.87 -17.60 3.14
CA LEU A 141 -14.65 -16.79 3.29
C LEU A 141 -14.96 -15.28 3.34
N SER A 142 -16.22 -14.89 3.50
CA SER A 142 -16.62 -13.51 3.68
C SER A 142 -15.99 -12.92 4.95
N CYS A 143 -15.63 -11.64 4.88
CA CYS A 143 -15.18 -10.89 6.06
C CYS A 143 -16.30 -10.58 7.07
N GLY A 144 -17.56 -10.90 6.74
CA GLY A 144 -18.74 -10.58 7.56
C GLY A 144 -19.10 -9.09 7.61
N LYS A 145 -18.35 -8.23 6.91
CA LYS A 145 -18.48 -6.77 6.94
C LYS A 145 -18.69 -6.21 5.52
N PRO A 146 -19.90 -6.30 4.95
CA PRO A 146 -20.18 -5.83 3.60
C PRO A 146 -20.09 -4.30 3.50
N TRP A 147 -19.72 -3.82 2.32
CA TRP A 147 -19.68 -2.37 2.03
C TRP A 147 -21.08 -1.81 1.80
N SER A 148 -21.32 -0.58 2.25
CA SER A 148 -22.59 0.14 2.03
C SER A 148 -22.40 1.33 1.08
N LYS A 149 -23.26 1.49 0.07
CA LYS A 149 -23.19 2.59 -0.91
C LYS A 149 -23.32 4.00 -0.30
N ASN A 150 -24.06 4.14 0.80
CA ASN A 150 -24.47 5.43 1.35
C ASN A 150 -23.52 6.04 2.41
N LYS A 151 -22.29 5.54 2.53
CA LYS A 151 -21.30 6.17 3.42
C LYS A 151 -20.31 6.94 2.57
N GLU A 152 -20.39 8.26 2.65
CA GLU A 152 -19.45 9.25 2.05
C GLU A 152 -17.98 8.96 2.40
N LYS A 153 -17.75 8.13 3.42
CA LYS A 153 -16.48 7.49 3.71
C LYS A 153 -16.66 6.00 3.49
N GLY A 154 -16.11 5.46 2.41
CA GLY A 154 -16.06 4.02 2.09
C GLY A 154 -15.23 3.21 3.10
N VAL A 155 -15.54 3.34 4.38
CA VAL A 155 -14.88 2.67 5.48
C VAL A 155 -15.94 2.43 6.56
N ASN A 156 -16.46 1.21 6.61
CA ASN A 156 -16.74 0.54 7.87
C ASN A 156 -16.46 -0.94 7.67
N GLY A 157 -15.38 -1.38 8.29
CA GLY A 157 -14.90 -2.75 8.32
C GLY A 157 -13.81 -2.89 9.37
#